data_AF-A0A9D4LG53-F1
#
_entry.id   AF-A0A9D4LG53-F1
#
_cell.length_a   1.000
_cell.length_b   1.000
_cell.length_c   1.000
_cell.angle_alpha   90.00
_cell.angle_beta   90.00
_cell.angle_gamma   90.00
#
_symmetry.space_group_name_H-M   'P 1'
#
loop_
_entity.id
_entity.type
_entity.pdbx_description
1 polymer ?
#
loop_
_entity_poly.entity_id
_entity_poly.type
_entity_poly.pdbx_seq_one_letter_code
_entity_poly.pdbx_strand_id
1 'polypeptide(L)'
;MSCIFCDAIIEDGQPTVVLRQKGCDAINALAHTLGLTFTVIPGQTVHTVCRRDFCRQKELRRSKNPDQNLSEEYRRLRSGGGFDFEKHCLFCGQVGKTSGNKRGFDVFPVRTFDLK
;
A
#
# COMPACT_ATOMS: atom_id res chain seq x y z
N MET A 1 -0.79 29.12 -11.37
CA MET A 1 -0.83 27.82 -12.09
C MET A 1 -2.16 27.15 -11.77
N SER A 2 -2.86 26.55 -12.73
CA SER A 2 -4.16 25.88 -12.49
C SER A 2 -4.00 24.37 -12.35
N CYS A 3 -4.89 23.74 -11.59
CA CYS A 3 -4.94 22.30 -11.42
C CYS A 3 -5.74 21.65 -12.55
N ILE A 4 -5.08 20.80 -13.36
CA ILE A 4 -5.67 20.15 -14.55
C ILE A 4 -6.90 19.28 -14.30
N PHE A 5 -7.18 18.91 -13.05
CA PHE A 5 -8.32 18.07 -12.69
C PHE A 5 -9.59 18.86 -12.36
N CYS A 6 -9.46 20.12 -11.99
CA CYS A 6 -10.58 20.94 -11.50
C CYS A 6 -10.57 22.36 -12.06
N ASP A 7 -9.61 22.68 -12.92
CA ASP A 7 -9.34 23.98 -13.55
C ASP A 7 -9.18 25.18 -12.60
N ALA A 8 -9.34 24.96 -11.29
CA ALA A 8 -9.12 25.96 -10.25
C ALA A 8 -7.64 26.35 -10.14
N ILE A 9 -7.40 27.61 -9.80
CA ILE A 9 -6.07 28.13 -9.52
C ILE A 9 -5.52 27.45 -8.27
N ILE A 10 -4.24 27.07 -8.34
CA ILE A 10 -3.48 26.58 -7.20
C ILE A 10 -3.03 27.80 -6.39
N GLU A 11 -3.70 28.03 -5.26
CA GLU A 11 -3.38 29.10 -4.32
C GLU A 11 -2.31 28.65 -3.31
N ASP A 12 -1.54 29.60 -2.80
CA ASP A 12 -0.56 29.37 -1.75
C ASP A 12 -1.25 28.89 -0.45
N GLY A 13 -0.77 27.76 0.08
CA GLY A 13 -1.31 27.13 1.29
C GLY A 13 -2.24 25.93 1.03
N GLN A 14 -2.69 25.70 -0.20
CA GLN A 14 -3.43 24.47 -0.54
C GLN A 14 -2.47 23.25 -0.62
N PRO A 15 -2.90 22.07 -0.17
CA PRO A 15 -2.08 20.87 -0.26
C PRO A 15 -1.93 20.45 -1.73
N THR A 16 -0.70 20.55 -2.22
CA THR A 16 -0.33 20.26 -3.61
C THR A 16 0.70 19.16 -3.71
N VAL A 17 0.80 18.56 -4.90
CA VAL A 17 1.79 17.55 -5.23
C VAL A 17 2.30 17.75 -6.65
N VAL A 18 3.59 17.55 -6.84
CA VAL A 18 4.23 17.56 -8.15
C VAL A 18 4.17 16.15 -8.75
N LEU A 19 3.61 16.05 -9.96
CA LEU A 19 3.51 14.80 -10.68
C LEU A 19 4.89 14.33 -11.15
N ARG A 20 5.22 13.08 -10.83
CA ARG A 20 6.43 12.38 -11.34
C ARG A 20 6.04 11.49 -12.52
N GLN A 21 7.03 11.04 -13.29
CA GLN A 21 6.86 10.18 -14.47
C GLN A 21 5.83 9.06 -14.26
N LYS A 22 6.08 8.17 -13.29
CA LYS A 22 5.17 7.06 -12.96
C LYS A 22 3.74 7.51 -12.61
N GLY A 23 3.60 8.68 -11.99
CA GLY A 23 2.30 9.27 -11.69
C GLY A 23 1.58 9.71 -12.95
N CYS A 24 2.29 10.38 -13.86
CA CYS A 24 1.76 10.81 -15.14
C CYS A 24 1.34 9.63 -16.01
N ASP A 25 2.17 8.60 -16.13
CA ASP A 25 1.87 7.41 -16.92
C ASP A 25 0.57 6.73 -16.45
N ALA A 26 0.40 6.61 -15.13
CA ALA A 26 -0.79 6.01 -14.53
C ALA A 26 -2.06 6.87 -14.74
N ILE A 27 -1.93 8.19 -14.65
CA ILE A 27 -3.04 9.13 -14.85
C ILE A 27 -3.44 9.16 -16.32
N ASN A 28 -2.48 9.26 -17.25
CA ASN A 28 -2.74 9.28 -18.69
C ASN A 28 -3.39 7.98 -19.16
N ALA A 29 -2.91 6.82 -18.70
CA ALA A 29 -3.55 5.53 -19.00
C ALA A 29 -5.00 5.48 -18.52
N LEU A 30 -5.28 6.01 -17.33
CA LEU A 30 -6.65 6.09 -16.80
C LEU A 30 -7.50 7.08 -17.60
N ALA A 31 -6.97 8.25 -17.93
CA ALA A 31 -7.65 9.26 -18.73
C ALA A 31 -8.03 8.70 -20.11
N HIS A 32 -7.11 8.01 -20.79
CA HIS A 32 -7.39 7.31 -22.04
C HIS A 32 -8.49 6.25 -21.89
N THR A 33 -8.46 5.46 -20.82
CA THR A 33 -9.49 4.43 -20.55
C THR A 33 -10.88 5.07 -20.31
N LEU A 34 -10.92 6.29 -19.78
CA LEU A 34 -12.15 7.04 -19.52
C LEU A 34 -12.60 7.89 -20.72
N GLY A 35 -11.81 7.95 -21.81
CA GLY A 35 -12.09 8.82 -22.95
C GLY A 35 -11.93 10.30 -22.64
N LEU A 36 -11.12 10.65 -21.64
CA LEU A 36 -10.84 12.04 -21.28
C LEU A 36 -9.78 12.62 -22.21
N THR A 37 -9.90 13.91 -22.51
CA THR A 37 -9.07 14.61 -23.51
C THR A 37 -7.79 15.22 -22.95
N PHE A 38 -7.66 15.31 -21.63
CA PHE A 38 -6.47 15.91 -21.02
C PHE A 38 -5.31 14.90 -20.92
N THR A 39 -4.10 15.43 -20.95
CA THR A 39 -2.88 14.68 -20.65
C THR A 39 -2.06 15.42 -19.62
N VAL A 40 -1.44 14.67 -18.70
CA VAL A 40 -0.54 15.21 -17.69
C VAL A 40 0.92 14.95 -18.06
N ILE A 41 1.77 15.90 -17.71
CA ILE A 41 3.22 15.82 -17.91
C ILE A 41 3.97 15.89 -16.57
N PRO A 42 5.17 15.28 -16.48
CA PRO A 42 5.98 15.35 -15.27
C PRO A 42 6.33 16.79 -14.91
N GLY A 43 6.39 17.09 -13.61
CA GLY A 43 6.66 18.44 -13.10
C GLY A 43 5.41 19.31 -12.92
N GLN A 44 4.24 18.88 -13.40
CA GLN A 44 2.99 19.60 -13.13
C GLN A 44 2.57 19.51 -11.67
N THR A 45 2.18 20.65 -11.10
CA THR A 45 1.61 20.73 -9.77
C THR A 45 0.09 20.58 -9.85
N VAL A 46 -0.47 19.75 -8.97
CA VAL A 46 -1.91 19.51 -8.85
C VAL A 46 -2.32 19.48 -7.39
N HIS A 47 -3.61 19.72 -7.10
CA HIS A 47 -4.13 19.51 -5.75
C HIS A 47 -4.03 18.04 -5.35
N THR A 48 -3.58 17.78 -4.13
CA THR A 48 -3.44 16.42 -3.58
C THR A 48 -4.78 15.69 -3.55
N VAL A 49 -5.86 16.42 -3.23
CA VAL A 49 -7.23 15.90 -3.20
C VAL A 49 -7.69 15.49 -4.59
N CYS A 50 -7.54 16.38 -5.58
CA CYS A 50 -7.94 16.09 -6.96
C CYS A 50 -7.20 14.87 -7.53
N ARG A 51 -5.88 14.77 -7.29
CA ARG A 51 -5.11 13.58 -7.70
C ARG A 51 -5.66 12.31 -7.06
N ARG A 52 -5.97 12.34 -5.77
CA ARG A 52 -6.50 11.18 -5.03
C ARG A 52 -7.85 10.74 -5.60
N ASP A 53 -8.76 11.69 -5.79
CA ASP A 53 -10.12 11.40 -6.21
C ASP A 53 -10.17 10.90 -7.66
N PHE A 54 -9.32 11.44 -8.52
CA PHE A 54 -9.12 10.90 -9.87
C PHE A 54 -8.57 9.46 -9.83
N CYS A 55 -7.51 9.21 -9.05
CA CYS A 55 -6.92 7.88 -8.94
C CYS A 55 -7.85 6.84 -8.32
N ARG A 56 -8.77 7.23 -7.41
CA ARG A 56 -9.75 6.31 -6.80
C ARG A 56 -10.70 5.68 -7.82
N GLN A 57 -10.95 6.34 -8.95
CA GLN A 57 -11.75 5.75 -10.03
C GLN A 57 -11.12 4.45 -10.58
N LYS A 58 -9.78 4.34 -10.55
CA LYS A 58 -9.05 3.12 -10.89
C LYS A 58 -9.31 1.99 -9.91
N GLU A 59 -9.35 2.29 -8.61
CA GLU A 59 -9.59 1.32 -7.55
C GLU A 59 -11.02 0.77 -7.62
N LEU A 60 -12.02 1.64 -7.78
CA LEU A 60 -13.42 1.23 -7.94
C LEU A 60 -13.62 0.32 -9.17
N ARG A 61 -12.90 0.58 -10.28
CA ARG A 61 -12.95 -0.30 -11.46
C ARG A 61 -12.25 -1.65 -11.25
N ARG A 62 -11.16 -1.69 -10.48
CA ARG A 62 -10.53 -2.97 -10.08
C ARG A 62 -11.47 -3.81 -9.22
N SER A 63 -12.18 -3.19 -8.28
CA SER A 63 -13.14 -3.90 -7.43
C SER A 63 -14.37 -4.42 -8.19
N LYS A 64 -14.73 -3.78 -9.32
CA LYS A 64 -15.84 -4.22 -10.19
C LYS A 64 -15.48 -5.33 -11.17
N ASN A 65 -14.19 -5.61 -11.38
CA ASN A 65 -13.72 -6.80 -12.08
C ASN A 65 -13.30 -7.86 -11.04
N PRO A 66 -14.23 -8.71 -10.55
CA PRO A 66 -13.88 -9.79 -9.63
C PRO A 66 -12.96 -10.85 -10.27
N ASP A 67 -12.73 -10.80 -11.59
CA ASP A 67 -11.82 -11.70 -12.32
C ASP A 67 -10.33 -11.33 -12.17
N GLN A 68 -9.95 -10.87 -11.00
CA GLN A 68 -8.64 -11.23 -10.47
C GLN A 68 -8.90 -12.30 -9.41
N ASN A 69 -9.16 -13.52 -9.90
CA ASN A 69 -8.76 -14.75 -9.21
C ASN A 69 -7.24 -14.69 -9.00
N LEU A 70 -6.80 -13.82 -8.08
CA LEU A 70 -5.56 -14.03 -7.39
C LEU A 70 -5.79 -15.35 -6.68
N SER A 71 -5.24 -16.41 -7.28
CA SER A 71 -5.23 -17.74 -6.70
C SER A 71 -4.79 -17.60 -5.25
N GLU A 72 -5.25 -18.51 -4.42
CA GLU A 72 -4.91 -18.55 -3.00
C GLU A 72 -3.39 -18.45 -2.73
N GLU A 73 -2.56 -18.80 -3.73
CA GLU A 73 -1.13 -18.53 -3.86
C GLU A 73 -0.70 -17.07 -3.74
N TYR A 74 -1.42 -16.10 -4.31
CA TYR A 74 -1.04 -14.69 -4.19
C TYR A 74 -1.21 -14.15 -2.77
N ARG A 75 -2.13 -14.74 -1.97
CA ARG A 75 -2.22 -14.46 -0.52
C ARG A 75 -1.04 -15.05 0.26
N ARG A 76 -0.32 -16.03 -0.30
CA ARG A 76 0.87 -16.68 0.30
C ARG A 76 2.18 -15.91 0.08
N LEU A 77 2.14 -14.73 -0.57
CA LEU A 77 3.32 -13.86 -0.70
C LEU A 77 3.80 -13.25 0.63
N ARG A 78 2.99 -13.35 1.70
CA ARG A 78 3.49 -13.31 3.07
C ARG A 78 3.73 -14.77 3.45
N SER A 79 4.97 -15.12 3.79
CA SER A 79 5.41 -16.48 4.16
C SER A 79 4.26 -17.32 4.71
N GLY A 80 3.88 -18.37 3.99
CA GLY A 80 2.68 -19.18 4.26
C GLY A 80 2.65 -19.91 5.61
N GLY A 81 3.62 -19.67 6.49
CA GLY A 81 3.51 -19.93 7.93
C GLY A 81 3.26 -18.61 8.65
N GLY A 82 2.07 -18.44 9.21
CA GLY A 82 1.78 -17.30 10.08
C GLY A 82 2.73 -17.30 11.27
N PHE A 83 3.32 -16.14 11.58
CA PHE A 83 4.07 -15.97 12.82
C PHE A 83 3.09 -16.04 13.99
N ASP A 84 3.17 -17.11 14.75
CA ASP A 84 2.40 -17.31 15.97
C ASP A 84 3.22 -16.80 17.16
N PHE A 85 2.81 -15.68 17.77
CA PHE A 85 3.48 -15.06 18.92
C PHE A 85 3.54 -15.97 20.16
N GLU A 86 2.70 -17.00 20.23
CA GLU A 86 2.72 -17.98 21.31
C GLU A 86 3.77 -19.08 21.07
N LYS A 87 4.08 -19.35 19.80
CA LYS A 87 4.95 -20.48 19.40
C LYS A 87 6.32 -20.03 18.87
N HIS A 88 6.44 -18.83 18.32
CA HIS A 88 7.66 -18.37 17.66
C HIS A 88 8.35 -17.26 18.45
N CYS A 89 9.67 -17.34 18.53
CA CYS A 89 10.50 -16.29 19.13
C CYS A 89 10.43 -15.00 18.30
N LEU A 90 10.16 -13.87 18.96
CA LEU A 90 10.09 -12.56 18.31
C LEU A 90 11.39 -12.15 17.62
N PHE A 91 12.55 -12.54 18.17
CA PHE A 91 13.85 -12.10 17.68
C PHE A 91 14.40 -12.96 16.54
N CYS A 92 14.19 -14.28 16.59
CA CYS A 92 14.78 -15.21 15.63
C CYS A 92 13.76 -15.98 14.79
N GLY A 93 12.46 -15.85 15.06
CA GLY A 93 11.40 -16.52 14.30
C GLY A 93 11.30 -18.02 14.51
N GLN A 94 12.18 -18.62 15.32
CA GLN A 94 12.20 -20.07 15.57
C GLN A 94 11.12 -20.48 16.57
N VAL A 95 10.60 -21.69 16.42
CA VAL A 95 9.60 -22.24 17.34
C VAL A 95 10.24 -22.49 18.71
N GLY A 96 9.73 -21.83 19.75
CA GLY A 96 10.14 -22.03 21.13
C GLY A 96 9.55 -23.31 21.71
N LYS A 97 10.37 -24.09 22.43
CA LYS A 97 9.90 -25.29 23.15
C LYS A 97 9.37 -24.87 24.53
N THR A 98 8.06 -24.96 24.74
CA THR A 98 7.42 -24.57 26.02
C THR A 98 7.20 -25.73 27.00
N SER A 99 7.39 -26.99 26.59
CA SER A 99 7.40 -28.14 27.51
C SER A 99 8.27 -29.30 27.00
N GLY A 100 8.91 -30.02 27.92
CA GLY A 100 9.71 -31.23 27.67
C GLY A 100 11.22 -31.06 27.87
N ASN A 101 11.84 -32.07 28.50
CA ASN A 101 13.21 -32.10 29.01
C ASN A 101 14.27 -31.47 28.08
N LYS A 102 15.04 -30.53 28.67
CA LYS A 102 15.99 -29.63 28.03
C LYS A 102 17.10 -30.34 27.24
N ARG A 103 17.03 -30.24 25.91
CA ARG A 103 18.18 -29.96 25.02
C ARG A 103 17.71 -29.01 23.92
N GLY A 104 17.97 -27.72 24.10
CA GLY A 104 17.61 -26.63 23.20
C GLY A 104 17.84 -25.28 23.89
N PHE A 105 17.95 -24.21 23.10
CA PHE A 105 18.08 -22.84 23.61
C PHE A 105 16.88 -22.49 24.48
N ASP A 106 17.12 -21.97 25.69
CA ASP A 106 16.07 -21.52 26.60
C ASP A 106 15.34 -20.32 25.95
N VAL A 107 14.06 -20.49 25.64
CA VAL A 107 13.19 -19.42 25.11
C VAL A 107 12.31 -18.94 26.26
N PHE A 108 12.42 -17.66 26.62
CA PHE A 108 11.63 -17.05 27.68
C PHE A 108 10.45 -16.28 27.07
N PRO A 109 9.20 -16.52 27.52
CA PRO A 109 8.07 -15.72 27.07
C PRO A 109 8.18 -14.32 27.68
N VAL A 110 8.41 -13.31 26.84
CA VAL A 110 8.42 -11.90 27.25
C VAL A 110 7.02 -11.34 27.02
N ARG A 111 6.36 -10.87 28.09
CA ARG A 111 5.12 -10.11 27.97
C ARG A 111 5.46 -8.62 28.03
N THR A 112 4.60 -7.76 27.48
CA THR A 112 4.82 -6.31 27.36
C THR A 112 5.10 -5.57 28.68
N PHE A 113 5.02 -6.25 29.83
CA PHE A 113 5.34 -5.71 31.16
C PHE A 113 6.79 -5.94 31.58
N ASP A 114 7.57 -6.72 30.83
CA ASP A 114 8.95 -7.11 31.18
C ASP A 114 10.02 -6.18 30.57
N LEU A 115 9.62 -5.19 29.77
CA LEU A 115 10.50 -4.15 29.22
C LEU A 115 10.35 -2.89 30.08
N LYS A 116 11.21 -2.73 31.09
CA LYS A 116 11.42 -1.46 31.80
C LYS A 116 12.61 -0.72 31.21
#